data_AF-A0A6L8A7F6-F1
#
_entry.id   AF-A0A6L8A7F6-F1
#
_cell.length_a   1.000
_cell.length_b   1.000
_cell.length_c   1.000
_cell.angle_alpha   90.00
_cell.angle_beta   90.00
_cell.angle_gamma   90.00
#
_symmetry.space_group_name_H-M   'P 1'
#
loop_
_entity.id
_entity.type
_entity.pdbx_description
1 polymer ?
#
loop_
_entity_poly.entity_id
_entity_poly.type
_entity_poly.pdbx_seq_one_letter_code
_entity_poly.pdbx_strand_id
1 'polypeptide(L)'
;MARTSNLHVVETRPLVAPAVLLGDLPLSPHAARTVLEARQRVKALLSGEDPRLLAIVGPCSVHDVDAAREVAAVLKQLHERHRQSLEVVMRVYFEKPR
;
A
#
# COMPACT_ATOMS: atom_id res chain seq x y z
N MET A 1 -4.05 25.92 -41.16
CA MET A 1 -4.43 24.54 -40.77
C MET A 1 -5.34 24.61 -39.57
N ALA A 2 -6.47 23.90 -39.59
CA ALA A 2 -7.34 23.80 -38.41
C ALA A 2 -6.61 23.01 -37.31
N ARG A 3 -6.67 23.50 -36.07
CA ARG A 3 -6.15 22.78 -34.91
C ARG A 3 -7.11 21.63 -34.62
N THR A 4 -6.62 20.40 -34.64
CA THR A 4 -7.44 19.18 -34.40
C THR A 4 -7.02 18.39 -33.16
N SER A 5 -5.90 18.77 -32.52
CA SER A 5 -5.35 18.08 -31.36
C SER A 5 -5.46 18.93 -30.09
N ASN A 6 -5.65 18.26 -28.95
CA ASN A 6 -5.70 18.85 -27.61
C ASN A 6 -6.73 19.99 -27.48
N LEU A 7 -7.85 19.90 -28.20
CA LEU A 7 -8.87 20.96 -28.27
C LEU A 7 -9.47 21.34 -26.91
N HIS A 8 -9.56 20.37 -26.00
CA HIS A 8 -10.14 20.53 -24.66
C HIS A 8 -9.16 20.20 -23.54
N VAL A 9 -7.85 20.13 -23.84
CA VAL A 9 -6.82 19.91 -22.82
C VAL A 9 -6.48 21.24 -22.18
N VAL A 10 -6.77 21.38 -20.88
CA VAL A 10 -6.43 22.59 -20.11
C VAL A 10 -4.92 22.74 -19.99
N GLU A 11 -4.23 21.66 -19.64
CA GLU A 11 -2.79 21.67 -19.43
C GLU A 11 -2.22 20.24 -19.52
N THR A 12 -0.97 20.13 -19.96
CA THR A 12 -0.17 18.90 -19.85
C THR A 12 0.99 19.18 -18.92
N ARG A 13 1.06 18.48 -17.78
CA ARG A 13 2.16 18.60 -16.82
C ARG A 13 3.05 17.36 -16.87
N PRO A 14 4.38 17.52 -16.96
CA PRO A 14 5.29 16.40 -16.82
C PRO A 14 5.23 15.85 -15.38
N LEU A 15 5.30 14.53 -15.24
CA LEU A 15 5.38 13.85 -13.96
C LEU A 15 6.81 13.37 -13.71
N VAL A 16 7.19 13.28 -12.43
CA VAL A 16 8.48 12.70 -12.03
C VAL A 16 8.52 11.23 -12.47
N ALA A 17 9.63 10.83 -13.09
CA ALA A 17 9.81 9.44 -13.53
C ALA A 17 9.94 8.50 -12.33
N PRO A 18 9.38 7.27 -12.38
CA PRO A 18 9.49 6.31 -11.29
C PRO A 18 10.93 6.01 -10.84
N ALA A 19 11.89 5.99 -11.78
CA ALA A 19 13.30 5.76 -11.47
C ALA A 19 13.91 6.85 -10.58
N VAL A 20 13.47 8.10 -10.72
CA VAL A 20 13.92 9.22 -9.86
C VAL A 20 13.40 9.01 -8.45
N LEU A 21 12.10 8.70 -8.29
CA LEU A 21 11.50 8.42 -6.99
C LEU A 21 12.14 7.22 -6.28
N LEU A 22 12.49 6.17 -7.02
CA LEU A 22 13.19 5.00 -6.46
C LEU A 22 14.64 5.32 -6.05
N GLY A 23 15.27 6.30 -6.69
CA GLY A 23 16.56 6.83 -6.28
C GLY A 23 16.48 7.62 -4.97
N ASP A 24 15.46 8.48 -4.82
CA ASP A 24 15.24 9.30 -3.63
C ASP A 24 14.74 8.50 -2.42
N LEU A 25 13.95 7.45 -2.67
CA LEU A 25 13.32 6.60 -1.66
C LEU A 25 13.66 5.12 -1.90
N PRO A 26 14.93 4.72 -1.68
CA PRO A 26 15.37 3.35 -1.96
C PRO A 26 14.68 2.36 -1.02
N LEU A 27 14.29 1.21 -1.57
CA LEU A 27 13.72 0.11 -0.80
C LEU A 27 14.76 -0.45 0.16
N SER A 28 14.51 -0.38 1.46
CA SER A 28 15.41 -0.97 2.45
C SER A 28 15.34 -2.51 2.43
N PRO A 29 16.42 -3.21 2.80
CA PRO A 29 16.41 -4.68 2.93
C PRO A 29 15.33 -5.19 3.88
N HIS A 30 15.05 -4.45 4.96
CA HIS A 30 13.98 -4.77 5.90
C HIS A 30 12.60 -4.70 5.23
N ALA A 31 12.30 -3.60 4.53
CA ALA A 31 11.03 -3.44 3.83
C ALA A 31 10.85 -4.48 2.71
N ALA A 32 11.92 -4.80 1.96
CA ALA A 32 11.90 -5.85 0.95
C ALA A 32 11.52 -7.21 1.56
N ARG A 33 12.15 -7.57 2.68
CA ARG A 33 11.84 -8.80 3.42
C ARG A 33 10.39 -8.82 3.91
N THR A 34 9.91 -7.74 4.52
CA THR A 34 8.51 -7.63 4.98
C THR A 34 7.53 -7.86 3.83
N VAL A 35 7.76 -7.25 2.67
CA VAL A 35 6.88 -7.42 1.50
C VAL A 35 6.91 -8.85 0.96
N LEU A 36 8.10 -9.46 0.86
CA LEU A 36 8.26 -10.83 0.37
C LEU A 36 7.55 -11.84 1.27
N GLU A 37 7.81 -11.78 2.58
CA GLU A 37 7.21 -12.68 3.56
C GLU A 37 5.69 -12.50 3.62
N ALA A 38 5.20 -11.25 3.62
CA ALA A 38 3.76 -10.98 3.62
C ALA A 38 3.07 -11.55 2.37
N ARG A 39 3.68 -11.41 1.18
CA ARG A 39 3.14 -12.00 -0.07
C ARG A 39 3.07 -13.52 0.00
N GLN A 40 4.08 -14.17 0.57
CA GLN A 40 4.09 -15.62 0.75
C GLN A 40 2.98 -16.07 1.71
N ARG A 41 2.82 -15.39 2.86
CA ARG A 41 1.74 -15.69 3.82
C ARG A 41 0.37 -15.47 3.19
N VAL A 42 0.15 -14.33 2.52
CA VAL A 42 -1.12 -14.06 1.81
C VAL A 42 -1.41 -15.12 0.75
N LYS A 43 -0.40 -15.57 -0.01
CA LYS A 43 -0.57 -16.65 -0.98
C LYS A 43 -1.03 -17.95 -0.31
N ALA A 44 -0.42 -18.34 0.81
CA ALA A 44 -0.80 -19.55 1.56
C ALA A 44 -2.24 -19.47 2.12
N LEU A 45 -2.68 -18.29 2.57
CA LEU A 45 -4.07 -18.06 3.01
C LEU A 45 -5.04 -18.23 1.84
N LEU A 46 -4.71 -17.66 0.67
CA LEU A 46 -5.56 -17.74 -0.52
C LEU A 46 -5.60 -19.15 -1.14
N SER A 47 -4.54 -19.96 -0.98
CA SER A 47 -4.53 -21.36 -1.41
C SER A 47 -5.12 -22.32 -0.38
N GLY A 48 -5.44 -21.86 0.83
CA GLY A 48 -5.96 -22.69 1.93
C GLY A 48 -4.90 -23.52 2.65
N GLU A 49 -3.61 -23.31 2.39
CA GLU A 49 -2.49 -23.95 3.09
C GLU A 49 -2.30 -23.39 4.51
N ASP A 50 -2.68 -22.13 4.71
CA ASP A 50 -2.71 -21.47 6.02
C ASP A 50 -4.19 -21.21 6.41
N PRO A 51 -4.68 -21.78 7.53
CA PRO A 51 -6.09 -21.67 7.92
C PRO A 51 -6.44 -20.36 8.63
N ARG A 52 -5.47 -19.44 8.82
CA ARG A 52 -5.72 -18.13 9.43
C ARG A 52 -6.61 -17.27 8.52
N LEU A 53 -7.17 -16.19 9.06
CA LEU A 53 -7.94 -15.22 8.28
C LEU A 53 -7.08 -14.01 7.91
N LEU A 54 -7.13 -13.61 6.64
CA LEU A 54 -6.56 -12.35 6.17
C LEU A 54 -7.46 -11.18 6.58
N ALA A 55 -6.92 -10.23 7.33
CA ALA A 55 -7.60 -9.02 7.75
C ALA A 55 -6.93 -7.78 7.16
N ILE A 56 -7.57 -7.14 6.17
CA ILE A 56 -7.10 -5.88 5.59
C ILE A 56 -7.80 -4.72 6.32
N VAL A 57 -7.06 -4.02 7.18
CA VAL A 57 -7.66 -3.07 8.15
C VAL A 57 -6.89 -1.75 8.16
N GLY A 58 -7.60 -0.63 8.21
CA GLY A 58 -7.01 0.72 8.27
C GLY A 58 -8.00 1.79 7.84
N PRO A 59 -7.55 3.06 7.76
CA PRO A 59 -8.40 4.17 7.34
C PRO A 59 -8.94 3.98 5.92
N CYS A 60 -10.08 4.64 5.62
CA CYS A 60 -10.68 4.58 4.29
C CYS A 60 -9.72 5.13 3.22
N SER A 61 -9.11 6.29 3.48
CA SER A 61 -8.00 6.83 2.72
C SER A 61 -7.03 7.53 3.66
N VAL A 62 -5.75 7.50 3.32
CA VAL A 62 -4.66 8.16 4.05
C VAL A 62 -4.51 9.58 3.52
N HIS A 63 -4.72 10.55 4.40
CA HIS A 63 -4.53 11.98 4.12
C HIS A 63 -3.57 12.65 5.11
N ASP A 64 -3.24 11.97 6.22
CA ASP A 64 -2.31 12.39 7.25
C ASP A 64 -1.32 11.24 7.51
N VAL A 65 -0.02 11.55 7.39
CA VAL A 65 1.07 10.57 7.50
C VAL A 65 1.31 10.16 8.95
N ASP A 66 1.23 11.11 9.89
CA ASP A 66 1.53 10.84 11.29
C ASP A 66 0.40 10.03 11.93
N ALA A 67 -0.85 10.39 11.66
CA ALA A 67 -2.00 9.58 12.07
C ALA A 67 -1.95 8.17 11.47
N ALA A 68 -1.51 8.02 10.22
CA ALA A 68 -1.32 6.71 9.61
C ALA A 68 -0.24 5.88 10.32
N ARG A 69 0.86 6.50 10.77
CA ARG A 69 1.93 5.83 11.53
C ARG A 69 1.47 5.40 12.93
N GLU A 70 0.66 6.21 13.60
CA GLU A 70 0.07 5.84 14.89
C GLU A 70 -0.84 4.61 14.75
N VAL A 71 -1.70 4.60 13.73
CA VAL A 71 -2.54 3.43 13.42
C VAL A 71 -1.69 2.22 13.07
N ALA A 72 -0.62 2.39 12.29
CA ALA A 72 0.30 1.30 11.95
C ALA A 72 0.94 0.69 13.20
N ALA A 73 1.33 1.50 14.19
CA ALA A 73 1.90 1.03 15.44
C ALA A 73 0.90 0.20 16.26
N VAL A 74 -0.36 0.62 16.33
CA VAL A 74 -1.44 -0.14 16.99
C VAL A 74 -1.71 -1.45 16.25
N LEU A 75 -1.84 -1.41 14.92
CA LEU A 75 -2.07 -2.60 14.09
C LEU A 75 -0.92 -3.61 14.19
N LYS A 76 0.32 -3.15 14.34
CA LYS A 76 1.48 -4.03 14.56
C LYS A 76 1.34 -4.82 15.86
N GLN A 77 0.90 -4.20 16.95
CA GLN A 77 0.67 -4.91 18.22
C GLN A 77 -0.46 -5.94 18.09
N LEU A 78 -1.52 -5.60 17.36
CA LEU A 78 -2.64 -6.52 17.09
C LEU A 78 -2.22 -7.68 16.19
N HIS A 79 -1.38 -7.42 15.18
CA HIS A 79 -0.79 -8.45 14.32
C HIS A 79 -0.06 -9.49 15.17
N GLU A 80 0.83 -9.06 16.07
CA GLU A 80 1.58 -9.97 16.94
C GLU A 80 0.66 -10.74 17.90
N ARG A 81 -0.30 -10.03 18.53
CA ARG A 81 -1.24 -10.62 19.49
C ARG A 81 -2.11 -11.70 18.86
N HIS A 82 -2.51 -11.53 17.62
CA HIS A 82 -3.44 -12.43 16.92
C HIS A 82 -2.78 -13.28 15.84
N ARG A 83 -1.43 -13.33 15.78
CA ARG A 83 -0.68 -14.00 14.71
C ARG A 83 -1.02 -15.47 14.48
N GLN A 84 -1.58 -16.15 15.48
CA GLN A 84 -1.99 -17.56 15.40
C GLN A 84 -3.31 -17.77 14.67
N SER A 85 -4.17 -16.75 14.59
CA SER A 85 -5.50 -16.84 13.98
C SER A 85 -5.72 -15.84 12.85
N LEU A 86 -4.98 -14.73 12.82
CA LEU A 86 -5.11 -13.65 11.85
C LEU A 86 -3.77 -13.32 11.17
N GLU A 87 -3.83 -12.99 9.89
CA GLU A 87 -2.82 -12.23 9.18
C GLU A 87 -3.34 -10.80 8.98
N VAL A 88 -2.87 -9.87 9.80
CA VAL A 88 -3.28 -8.46 9.70
C VAL A 88 -2.38 -7.72 8.71
N VAL A 89 -2.99 -7.06 7.72
CA VAL A 89 -2.32 -6.19 6.74
C VAL A 89 -2.96 -4.81 6.80
N MET A 90 -2.13 -3.77 6.97
CA MET A 90 -2.65 -2.39 7.02
C MET A 90 -3.16 -1.94 5.64
N ARG A 91 -4.37 -1.37 5.61
CA ARG A 91 -4.94 -0.68 4.45
C ARG A 91 -4.29 0.70 4.30
N VAL A 92 -3.69 0.97 3.15
CA VAL A 92 -3.02 2.25 2.81
C VAL A 92 -3.50 2.71 1.42
N TYR A 93 -4.75 3.20 1.34
CA TYR A 93 -5.31 3.74 0.09
C TYR A 93 -5.12 5.26 0.07
N PHE A 94 -4.70 5.83 -1.06
CA PHE A 94 -4.46 7.27 -1.17
C PHE A 94 -5.70 8.07 -1.59
N GLU A 95 -6.61 7.44 -2.32
CA GLU A 95 -7.78 8.12 -2.88
C GLU A 95 -9.01 7.24 -2.81
N LYS A 96 -10.18 7.89 -2.75
CA LYS A 96 -11.49 7.29 -2.92
C LYS A 96 -12.08 7.80 -4.23
N PRO A 97 -12.45 6.94 -5.20
CA PRO A 97 -13.15 7.36 -6.40
C PRO A 97 -14.39 8.18 -6.04
N ARG A 98 -14.59 9.30 -6.73
CA ARG A 98 -15.75 10.19 -6.60
C ARG A 98 -16.48 10.28 -7.92
#